data_AF-A0AAI8G5Z8-F1
#
_entry.id   AF-A0AAI8G5Z8-F1
#
_cell.length_a   1.000
_cell.length_b   1.000
_cell.length_c   1.000
_cell.angle_alpha   90.00
_cell.angle_beta   90.00
_cell.angle_gamma   90.00
#
_symmetry.space_group_name_H-M   'P 1'
#
loop_
_entity.id
_entity.type
_entity.pdbx_description
1 polymer ?
#
loop_
_entity_poly.entity_id
_entity_poly.type
_entity_poly.pdbx_seq_one_letter_code
_entity_poly.pdbx_strand_id
1 'polypeptide(L)'
;MIDTPFSIKVSNLHWLNNIDDESDLCAHGDVFLKIGDEVISNDLTQGVTVSATALYLLRSLTEDLNESNHDSQLIPCCGFLMYFDEQERLVIGGCPTGIDWTIEHLPHHKVRHISENGTEAIIDKNEYQKIVYTFVDEIENFYKNSSPKKLSTNNLEKDTYLALWKEWRKLRDNI
;
A
#
# COMPACT_ATOMS: atom_id res chain seq x y z
N MET A 1 -10.78 -5.16 23.82
CA MET A 1 -9.88 -4.71 22.74
C MET A 1 -9.89 -3.19 22.79
N ILE A 2 -8.72 -2.56 22.81
CA ILE A 2 -8.63 -1.11 22.66
C ILE A 2 -8.97 -0.85 21.18
N ASP A 3 -10.06 -0.13 20.91
CA ASP A 3 -10.40 0.30 19.55
C ASP A 3 -9.31 1.30 19.14
N THR A 4 -8.50 0.95 18.14
CA THR A 4 -7.45 1.84 17.66
C THR A 4 -8.10 2.90 16.76
N PRO A 5 -7.73 4.19 16.90
CA PRO A 5 -8.37 5.26 16.14
C PRO A 5 -8.08 5.15 14.63
N PHE A 6 -7.09 4.36 14.23
CA PHE A 6 -6.81 3.97 12.85
C PHE A 6 -6.75 2.45 12.76
N SER A 7 -7.34 1.87 11.71
CA SER A 7 -7.23 0.45 11.41
C SER A 7 -7.25 0.21 9.90
N ILE A 8 -6.25 -0.50 9.41
CA ILE A 8 -6.20 -1.01 8.05
C ILE A 8 -5.84 -2.50 8.08
N LYS A 9 -6.54 -3.31 7.31
CA LYS A 9 -6.33 -4.77 7.23
C LYS A 9 -6.52 -5.22 5.79
N VAL A 10 -5.81 -6.26 5.40
CA VAL A 10 -5.98 -6.93 4.12
C VAL A 10 -6.70 -8.26 4.33
N SER A 11 -7.53 -8.64 3.38
CA SER A 11 -8.17 -9.95 3.34
C SER A 11 -8.29 -10.44 1.89
N ASN A 12 -8.69 -11.70 1.72
CA ASN A 12 -8.92 -12.30 0.40
C ASN A 12 -7.75 -12.10 -0.59
N LEU A 13 -6.51 -12.30 -0.14
CA LEU A 13 -5.32 -12.18 -1.00
C LEU A 13 -5.38 -13.17 -2.17
N HIS A 14 -5.19 -12.67 -3.39
CA HIS A 14 -5.25 -13.46 -4.62
C HIS A 14 -4.39 -12.86 -5.74
N TRP A 15 -4.15 -13.68 -6.75
CA TRP A 15 -3.66 -13.25 -8.07
C TRP A 15 -4.85 -13.07 -9.01
N LEU A 16 -4.68 -12.32 -10.09
CA LEU A 16 -5.71 -12.13 -11.10
C LEU A 16 -6.19 -13.48 -11.67
N ASN A 17 -7.51 -13.59 -11.81
CA ASN A 17 -8.13 -14.79 -12.40
C ASN A 17 -7.63 -15.01 -13.83
N ASN A 18 -7.28 -16.25 -14.15
CA ASN A 18 -6.76 -16.68 -15.46
C ASN A 18 -5.34 -16.17 -15.79
N ILE A 19 -4.59 -15.72 -14.78
CA ILE A 19 -3.15 -15.44 -14.90
C ILE A 19 -2.41 -16.40 -13.96
N ASP A 20 -1.36 -17.03 -14.45
CA ASP A 20 -0.50 -17.86 -13.60
C ASP A 20 0.14 -16.98 -12.52
N ASP A 21 0.28 -17.51 -11.29
CA ASP A 21 0.87 -16.77 -10.19
C ASP A 21 2.29 -16.27 -10.50
N GLU A 22 3.06 -16.99 -11.30
CA GLU A 22 4.37 -16.55 -11.78
C GLU A 22 4.32 -15.27 -12.62
N SER A 23 3.23 -15.04 -13.36
CA SER A 23 3.11 -13.95 -14.34
C SER A 23 2.45 -12.70 -13.75
N ASP A 24 1.61 -12.85 -12.74
CA ASP A 24 1.03 -11.70 -12.03
C ASP A 24 2.04 -11.11 -11.04
N LEU A 25 2.54 -9.91 -11.35
CA LEU A 25 3.54 -9.23 -10.53
C LEU A 25 2.93 -8.51 -9.33
N CYS A 26 1.62 -8.30 -9.32
CA CYS A 26 0.91 -7.52 -8.30
C CYS A 26 0.04 -8.43 -7.44
N ALA A 27 0.06 -8.22 -6.13
CA ALA A 27 -0.87 -8.89 -5.23
C ALA A 27 -2.18 -8.11 -5.19
N HIS A 28 -3.29 -8.83 -5.19
CA HIS A 28 -4.64 -8.28 -5.11
C HIS A 28 -5.33 -8.75 -3.83
N GLY A 29 -6.29 -7.97 -3.34
CA GLY A 29 -7.05 -8.32 -2.14
C GLY A 29 -8.15 -7.32 -1.84
N ASP A 30 -8.84 -7.55 -0.74
CA ASP A 30 -9.78 -6.60 -0.15
C ASP A 30 -9.09 -5.85 0.99
N VAL A 31 -9.46 -4.58 1.19
CA VAL A 31 -8.88 -3.73 2.24
C VAL A 31 -9.99 -3.14 3.12
N PHE A 32 -9.95 -3.49 4.40
CA PHE A 32 -10.71 -2.81 5.43
C PHE A 32 -9.95 -1.56 5.87
N LEU A 33 -10.60 -0.40 5.90
CA LEU A 33 -10.03 0.85 6.38
C LEU A 33 -11.04 1.60 7.26
N LYS A 34 -10.60 1.95 8.48
CA LYS A 34 -11.34 2.78 9.44
C LYS A 34 -10.45 3.91 9.95
N ILE A 35 -10.96 5.14 9.91
CA ILE A 35 -10.35 6.36 10.44
C ILE A 35 -11.34 6.98 11.44
N GLY A 36 -10.95 7.08 12.72
CA GLY A 36 -11.83 7.54 13.78
C GLY A 36 -13.03 6.59 13.91
N ASP A 37 -14.24 7.13 13.79
CA ASP A 37 -15.47 6.34 13.75
C ASP A 37 -15.96 6.05 12.32
N GLU A 38 -15.27 6.55 11.30
CA GLU A 38 -15.62 6.36 9.90
C GLU A 38 -15.02 5.08 9.33
N VAL A 39 -15.88 4.19 8.86
CA VAL A 39 -15.46 3.04 8.06
C VAL A 39 -15.46 3.47 6.60
N ILE A 40 -14.27 3.69 6.05
CA ILE A 40 -14.05 4.13 4.67
C ILE A 40 -14.22 2.95 3.70
N SER A 41 -13.73 1.77 4.12
CA SER A 41 -13.87 0.53 3.36
C SER A 41 -14.14 -0.63 4.31
N ASN A 42 -15.14 -1.45 3.98
CA ASN A 42 -15.67 -2.49 4.86
C ASN A 42 -15.58 -3.92 4.29
N ASP A 43 -14.71 -4.16 3.31
CA ASP A 43 -14.46 -5.46 2.66
C ASP A 43 -15.71 -6.14 2.07
N LEU A 44 -16.04 -5.83 0.81
CA LEU A 44 -16.99 -6.61 0.01
C LEU A 44 -16.65 -6.56 -1.50
N THR A 45 -15.47 -7.06 -1.92
CA THR A 45 -15.07 -7.26 -3.34
C THR A 45 -14.48 -6.06 -4.08
N GLN A 46 -13.35 -5.52 -3.62
CA GLN A 46 -12.62 -4.49 -4.38
C GLN A 46 -11.54 -5.08 -5.30
N GLY A 47 -10.85 -6.15 -4.88
CA GLY A 47 -9.75 -6.72 -5.68
C GLY A 47 -8.63 -5.72 -6.02
N VAL A 48 -8.40 -4.75 -5.13
CA VAL A 48 -7.43 -3.66 -5.30
C VAL A 48 -6.00 -4.17 -5.31
N THR A 49 -5.07 -3.38 -5.84
CA THR A 49 -3.65 -3.75 -5.89
C THR A 49 -2.97 -3.46 -4.56
N VAL A 50 -3.05 -4.41 -3.64
CA VAL A 50 -2.54 -4.28 -2.26
C VAL A 50 -1.02 -4.20 -2.18
N SER A 51 -0.29 -4.69 -3.18
CA SER A 51 1.17 -4.49 -3.25
C SER A 51 1.56 -3.02 -3.42
N ALA A 52 0.76 -2.22 -4.14
CA ALA A 52 0.96 -0.78 -4.23
C ALA A 52 0.63 -0.09 -2.91
N THR A 53 -0.52 -0.44 -2.30
CA THR A 53 -0.90 0.06 -0.97
C THR A 53 0.17 -0.18 0.07
N ALA A 54 0.74 -1.38 0.12
CA ALA A 54 1.80 -1.68 1.10
C ALA A 54 3.07 -0.84 0.87
N LEU A 55 3.47 -0.59 -0.37
CA LEU A 55 4.60 0.30 -0.65
C LEU A 55 4.32 1.73 -0.19
N TYR A 56 3.11 2.25 -0.46
CA TYR A 56 2.73 3.58 -0.01
C TYR A 56 2.64 3.68 1.52
N LEU A 57 2.09 2.68 2.20
CA LEU A 57 2.10 2.63 3.66
C LEU A 57 3.53 2.59 4.23
N LEU A 58 4.45 1.84 3.60
CA LEU A 58 5.86 1.87 3.99
C LEU A 58 6.48 3.26 3.84
N ARG A 59 6.23 3.96 2.72
CA ARG A 59 6.70 5.34 2.50
C ARG A 59 6.14 6.28 3.56
N SER A 60 4.88 6.10 3.92
CA SER A 60 4.18 6.93 4.91
C SER A 60 4.73 6.81 6.34
N LEU A 61 5.64 5.88 6.62
CA LEU A 61 6.34 5.82 7.92
C LEU A 61 7.31 6.99 8.11
N THR A 62 7.70 7.64 7.02
CA THR A 62 8.66 8.76 7.03
C THR A 62 8.23 9.95 6.18
N GLU A 63 7.22 9.79 5.33
CA GLU A 63 6.73 10.81 4.40
C GLU A 63 5.27 11.15 4.72
N ASP A 64 4.91 12.43 4.64
CA ASP A 64 3.51 12.83 4.61
C ASP A 64 2.93 12.49 3.25
N LEU A 65 1.73 11.89 3.21
CA LEU A 65 1.06 11.49 1.97
C LEU A 65 -0.31 12.15 1.86
N ASN A 66 -0.63 12.67 0.69
CA ASN A 66 -1.93 13.22 0.31
C ASN A 66 -2.08 13.21 -1.22
N GLU A 67 -3.28 13.56 -1.71
CA GLU A 67 -3.64 13.63 -3.14
C GLU A 67 -2.63 14.37 -4.04
N SER A 68 -1.82 15.29 -3.49
CA SER A 68 -0.88 16.10 -4.27
C SER A 68 0.53 15.51 -4.40
N ASN A 69 0.90 14.52 -3.59
CA ASN A 69 2.29 14.09 -3.47
C ASN A 69 2.54 12.56 -3.51
N HIS A 70 1.47 11.77 -3.59
CA HIS A 70 1.56 10.34 -3.90
C HIS A 70 1.35 10.08 -5.40
N ASP A 71 1.84 8.93 -5.87
CA ASP A 71 1.87 8.55 -7.29
C ASP A 71 0.48 8.25 -7.88
N SER A 72 -0.38 7.64 -7.05
CA SER A 72 -1.74 7.17 -7.31
C SER A 72 -2.45 7.05 -5.96
N GLN A 73 -3.73 6.65 -5.92
CA GLN A 73 -4.48 6.50 -4.66
C GLN A 73 -3.74 5.59 -3.66
N LEU A 74 -3.84 5.86 -2.36
CA LEU A 74 -3.21 5.01 -1.34
C LEU A 74 -3.74 3.56 -1.37
N ILE A 75 -5.00 3.37 -1.74
CA ILE A 75 -5.56 2.07 -2.13
C ILE A 75 -6.01 2.15 -3.59
N PRO A 76 -5.12 1.85 -4.56
CA PRO A 76 -5.44 1.96 -5.97
C PRO A 76 -6.23 0.74 -6.44
N CYS A 77 -7.24 0.93 -7.30
CA CYS A 77 -7.98 -0.21 -7.86
C CYS A 77 -7.09 -1.12 -8.71
N CYS A 78 -6.01 -0.57 -9.30
CA CYS A 78 -5.03 -1.32 -10.08
C CYS A 78 -3.65 -0.62 -10.07
N GLY A 79 -2.58 -1.41 -10.18
CA GLY A 79 -1.21 -0.93 -10.46
C GLY A 79 -0.82 -1.17 -11.92
N PHE A 80 -1.61 -0.64 -12.87
CA PHE A 80 -1.52 -0.92 -14.31
C PHE A 80 -0.15 -0.63 -14.92
N LEU A 81 0.56 0.38 -14.41
CA LEU A 81 1.85 0.82 -14.93
C LEU A 81 2.84 1.06 -13.79
N MET A 82 4.08 0.64 -13.98
CA MET A 82 5.19 1.09 -13.14
C MET A 82 6.25 1.77 -14.01
N TYR A 83 6.78 2.89 -13.53
CA TYR A 83 7.83 3.66 -14.22
C TYR A 83 8.66 4.46 -13.22
N PHE A 84 9.74 5.09 -13.68
CA PHE A 84 10.52 6.02 -12.87
C PHE A 84 10.19 7.46 -13.26
N ASP A 85 9.94 8.32 -12.27
CA ASP A 85 9.77 9.76 -12.51
C ASP A 85 11.11 10.45 -12.85
N GLU A 86 11.06 11.77 -13.02
CA GLU A 86 12.25 12.59 -13.32
C GLU A 86 13.29 12.59 -12.20
N GLN A 87 12.94 12.13 -10.99
CA GLN A 87 13.81 12.00 -9.82
C GLN A 87 14.27 10.55 -9.59
N GLU A 88 14.02 9.64 -10.55
CA GLU A 88 14.30 8.20 -10.45
C GLU A 88 13.52 7.49 -9.32
N ARG A 89 12.42 8.08 -8.83
CA ARG A 89 11.51 7.44 -7.88
C ARG A 89 10.59 6.48 -8.62
N LEU A 90 10.38 5.30 -8.07
CA LEU A 90 9.41 4.36 -8.60
C LEU A 90 8.00 4.93 -8.42
N VAL A 91 7.27 5.02 -9.52
CA VAL A 91 5.87 5.40 -9.58
C VAL A 91 5.04 4.18 -9.94
N ILE A 92 3.96 3.93 -9.18
CA ILE A 92 2.94 2.94 -9.53
C ILE A 92 1.69 3.71 -9.96
N GLY A 93 1.36 3.67 -11.24
CA GLY A 93 0.21 4.33 -11.84
C GLY A 93 -0.94 3.37 -12.10
N GLY A 94 -2.17 3.87 -11.94
CA GLY A 94 -3.40 3.11 -12.11
C GLY A 94 -4.53 3.92 -12.74
N CYS A 95 -5.74 3.35 -12.75
CA CYS A 95 -6.95 4.09 -13.08
C CYS A 95 -7.18 5.21 -12.04
N PRO A 96 -7.94 6.28 -12.38
CA PRO A 96 -8.27 7.36 -11.45
C PRO A 96 -9.34 6.96 -10.43
N THR A 97 -9.37 5.69 -10.03
CA THR A 97 -10.37 5.11 -9.13
C THR A 97 -9.65 4.33 -8.04
N GLY A 98 -10.00 4.60 -6.80
CA GLY A 98 -9.38 4.02 -5.62
C GLY A 98 -9.87 4.73 -4.37
N ILE A 99 -9.23 4.46 -3.24
CA ILE A 99 -9.50 5.12 -1.96
C ILE A 99 -8.27 5.88 -1.55
N ASP A 100 -8.47 7.11 -1.09
CA ASP A 100 -7.41 7.97 -0.61
C ASP A 100 -7.73 8.61 0.74
N TRP A 101 -6.68 9.05 1.43
CA TRP A 101 -6.76 9.84 2.65
C TRP A 101 -5.43 10.55 2.90
N THR A 102 -5.42 11.56 3.76
CA THR A 102 -4.20 12.27 4.13
C THR A 102 -3.52 11.61 5.33
N ILE A 103 -2.19 11.46 5.27
CA ILE A 103 -1.31 10.99 6.35
C ILE A 103 -0.28 12.08 6.64
N GLU A 104 -0.25 12.57 7.88
CA GLU A 104 0.66 13.64 8.30
C GLU A 104 1.39 13.30 9.59
N HIS A 105 2.69 13.57 9.62
CA HIS A 105 3.50 13.47 10.81
C HIS A 105 3.35 14.70 11.68
N LEU A 106 2.97 14.47 12.94
CA LEU A 106 2.83 15.51 13.94
C LEU A 106 4.02 15.48 14.93
N PRO A 107 4.23 16.57 15.69
CA PRO A 107 5.13 16.55 16.85
C PRO A 107 4.76 15.47 17.86
N HIS A 108 5.70 15.14 18.75
CA HIS A 108 5.51 14.15 19.82
C HIS A 108 5.19 12.73 19.34
N HIS A 109 5.78 12.31 18.22
CA HIS A 109 5.70 10.94 17.71
C HIS A 109 4.26 10.51 17.39
N LYS A 110 3.47 11.42 16.78
CA LYS A 110 2.09 11.19 16.38
C LYS A 110 1.95 11.22 14.86
N VAL A 111 0.99 10.45 14.36
CA VAL A 111 0.58 10.47 12.96
C VAL A 111 -0.91 10.80 12.93
N ARG A 112 -1.28 11.75 12.09
CA ARG A 112 -2.66 12.14 11.83
C ARG A 112 -3.12 11.56 10.50
N HIS A 113 -4.31 10.99 10.52
CA HIS A 113 -5.02 10.51 9.35
C HIS A 113 -6.28 11.35 9.14
N ILE A 114 -6.52 11.83 7.93
CA ILE A 114 -7.70 12.64 7.59
C ILE A 114 -8.37 12.02 6.37
N SER A 115 -9.60 11.53 6.55
CA SER A 115 -10.44 11.05 5.44
C SER A 115 -10.87 12.20 4.51
N GLU A 116 -11.36 11.86 3.31
CA GLU A 116 -11.96 12.84 2.40
C GLU A 116 -13.17 13.57 3.01
N ASN A 117 -13.89 12.93 3.94
CA ASN A 117 -15.01 13.52 4.68
C ASN A 117 -14.57 14.42 5.84
N GLY A 118 -13.26 14.53 6.11
CA GLY A 118 -12.70 15.33 7.18
C GLY A 118 -12.67 14.66 8.55
N THR A 119 -13.06 13.38 8.65
CA THR A 119 -12.87 12.59 9.87
C THR A 119 -11.38 12.43 10.15
N GLU A 120 -10.96 12.78 11.37
CA GLU A 120 -9.57 12.69 11.79
C GLU A 120 -9.34 11.55 12.78
N ALA A 121 -8.18 10.91 12.67
CA ALA A 121 -7.64 10.01 13.67
C ALA A 121 -6.19 10.38 13.97
N ILE A 122 -5.83 10.41 15.26
CA ILE A 122 -4.44 10.60 15.69
C ILE A 122 -3.99 9.37 16.44
N ILE A 123 -2.87 8.79 16.01
CA ILE A 123 -2.29 7.57 16.57
C ILE A 123 -0.81 7.77 16.91
N ASP A 124 -0.28 6.98 17.84
CA ASP A 124 1.15 6.93 18.08
C ASP A 124 1.90 6.38 16.86
N LYS A 125 3.03 6.98 16.51
CA LYS A 125 3.83 6.54 15.35
C LYS A 125 4.34 5.11 15.51
N ASN A 126 4.64 4.64 16.74
CA ASN A 126 5.04 3.24 16.94
C ASN A 126 3.86 2.28 16.77
N GLU A 127 2.64 2.70 17.11
CA GLU A 127 1.43 1.90 16.87
C GLU A 127 1.09 1.87 15.39
N TYR A 128 1.18 3.00 14.71
CA TYR A 128 1.04 3.09 13.26
C TYR A 128 2.03 2.18 12.53
N GLN A 129 3.31 2.21 12.91
CA GLN A 129 4.33 1.34 12.35
C GLN A 129 4.00 -0.15 12.49
N LYS A 130 3.47 -0.58 13.64
CA LYS A 130 3.03 -1.97 13.84
C LYS A 130 1.87 -2.35 12.92
N ILE A 131 0.92 -1.43 12.72
CA ILE A 131 -0.21 -1.63 11.81
C ILE A 131 0.30 -1.78 10.37
N VAL A 132 1.18 -0.87 9.93
CA VAL A 132 1.80 -0.91 8.60
C VAL A 132 2.57 -2.21 8.40
N TYR A 133 3.41 -2.61 9.36
CA TYR A 133 4.19 -3.85 9.25
C TYR A 133 3.30 -5.09 9.22
N THR A 134 2.21 -5.12 9.99
CA THR A 134 1.26 -6.25 9.92
C THR A 134 0.68 -6.38 8.51
N PHE A 135 0.22 -5.27 7.92
CA PHE A 135 -0.33 -5.26 6.55
C PHE A 135 0.71 -5.68 5.49
N VAL A 136 1.91 -5.11 5.58
CA VAL A 136 3.04 -5.38 4.67
C VAL A 136 3.49 -6.84 4.76
N ASP A 137 3.63 -7.37 5.97
CA ASP A 137 4.10 -8.73 6.20
C ASP A 137 3.12 -9.78 5.68
N GLU A 138 1.80 -9.53 5.76
CA GLU A 138 0.79 -10.41 5.17
C GLU A 138 0.95 -10.53 3.64
N ILE A 139 1.19 -9.41 2.96
CA ILE A 139 1.41 -9.38 1.51
C ILE A 139 2.74 -10.04 1.16
N GLU A 140 3.82 -9.73 1.86
CA GLU A 140 5.11 -10.34 1.60
C GLU A 140 5.07 -11.86 1.82
N ASN A 141 4.35 -12.34 2.83
CA ASN A 141 4.12 -13.76 3.06
C ASN A 141 3.31 -14.41 1.92
N PHE A 142 2.37 -13.69 1.32
CA PHE A 142 1.64 -14.17 0.14
C PHE A 142 2.58 -14.37 -1.07
N TYR A 143 3.49 -13.44 -1.33
CA TYR A 143 4.52 -13.62 -2.37
C TYR A 143 5.52 -14.75 -2.05
N LYS A 144 5.92 -14.92 -0.78
CA LYS A 144 6.84 -15.99 -0.36
C LYS A 144 6.25 -17.39 -0.56
N ASN A 145 4.93 -17.50 -0.48
CA ASN A 145 4.20 -18.76 -0.64
C ASN A 145 3.74 -19.00 -2.09
N SER A 146 4.02 -18.08 -3.03
CA SER A 146 3.75 -18.28 -4.46
C SER A 146 4.93 -18.88 -5.20
N SER A 147 4.70 -19.27 -6.45
CA SER A 147 5.78 -19.55 -7.39
C SER A 147 6.66 -18.31 -7.58
N PRO A 148 7.98 -18.48 -7.84
CA PRO A 148 8.85 -17.36 -8.16
C PRO A 148 8.33 -16.57 -9.36
N LYS A 149 8.27 -15.24 -9.26
CA LYS A 149 7.76 -14.41 -10.35
C LYS A 149 8.65 -14.48 -11.59
N LYS A 150 8.01 -14.70 -12.73
CA LYS A 150 8.64 -14.70 -14.05
C LYS A 150 8.83 -13.26 -14.49
N LEU A 151 10.07 -12.80 -14.39
CA LEU A 151 10.41 -11.44 -14.80
C LEU A 151 10.21 -11.26 -16.32
N SER A 152 9.64 -10.13 -16.69
CA SER A 152 9.47 -9.74 -18.08
C SER A 152 10.81 -9.64 -18.81
N THR A 153 10.81 -9.93 -20.11
CA THR A 153 11.96 -9.64 -21.00
C THR A 153 12.03 -8.14 -21.35
N ASN A 154 10.98 -7.38 -21.05
CA ASN A 154 11.01 -5.92 -21.15
C ASN A 154 11.82 -5.36 -19.96
N ASN A 155 12.90 -4.63 -20.28
CA ASN A 155 13.79 -4.06 -19.25
C ASN A 155 13.05 -3.12 -18.31
N LEU A 156 12.12 -2.29 -18.80
CA LEU A 156 11.41 -1.33 -17.94
C LEU A 156 10.52 -2.04 -16.91
N GLU A 157 9.72 -3.02 -17.34
CA GLU A 157 8.86 -3.80 -16.44
C GLU A 157 9.68 -4.59 -15.43
N LYS A 158 10.79 -5.19 -15.86
CA LYS A 158 11.71 -5.91 -14.99
C LYS A 158 12.35 -4.98 -13.96
N ASP A 159 12.90 -3.85 -14.40
CA ASP A 159 13.67 -2.95 -13.54
C ASP A 159 12.77 -2.26 -12.52
N THR A 160 11.56 -1.87 -12.92
CA THR A 160 10.56 -1.28 -12.01
C THR A 160 10.06 -2.29 -10.97
N TYR A 161 9.80 -3.55 -11.38
CA TYR A 161 9.46 -4.62 -10.43
C TYR A 161 10.59 -4.91 -9.43
N LEU A 162 11.84 -4.94 -9.89
CA LEU A 162 13.00 -5.12 -9.00
C LEU A 162 13.19 -3.91 -8.08
N ALA A 163 12.93 -2.69 -8.57
CA ALA A 163 12.99 -1.48 -7.77
C ALA A 163 11.93 -1.47 -6.67
N LEU A 164 10.71 -1.96 -6.95
CA LEU A 164 9.64 -2.10 -5.94
C LEU A 164 10.15 -2.90 -4.75
N TRP A 165 10.70 -4.09 -4.99
CA TRP A 165 11.20 -4.95 -3.91
C TRP A 165 12.44 -4.41 -3.21
N LYS A 166 13.30 -3.70 -3.95
CA LYS A 166 14.47 -3.03 -3.35
C LYS A 166 14.03 -1.93 -2.38
N GLU A 167 13.07 -1.10 -2.79
CA GLU A 167 12.50 -0.04 -1.96
C GLU A 167 11.73 -0.61 -0.78
N TRP A 168 10.87 -1.60 -1.03
CA TRP A 168 10.10 -2.32 -0.01
C TRP A 168 10.99 -2.80 1.14
N ARG A 169 12.04 -3.58 0.83
CA ARG A 169 12.99 -4.09 1.83
C ARG A 169 13.72 -2.96 2.53
N LYS A 170 14.15 -1.95 1.77
CA LYS A 170 14.81 -0.78 2.36
C LYS A 170 13.92 -0.11 3.42
N LEU A 171 12.63 0.12 3.13
CA LEU A 171 11.72 0.79 4.06
C LEU A 171 11.30 -0.13 5.23
N ARG A 172 11.13 -1.42 4.96
CA ARG A 172 10.74 -2.41 5.97
C ARG A 172 11.87 -2.75 6.97
N ASP A 173 13.13 -2.67 6.53
CA ASP A 173 14.31 -3.06 7.32
C ASP A 173 15.07 -1.87 7.95
N ASN A 174 14.87 -0.62 7.49
CA ASN A 174 15.65 0.56 7.96
C ASN A 174 14.96 1.44 9.03
N ILE A 175 14.03 0.90 9.83
CA ILE A 175 13.42 1.66 10.94
C ILE A 175 13.37 0.83 12.21
#